data_AF-A0A968X0K9-F1
#
_entry.id   AF-A0A968X0K9-F1
#
_cell.length_a   1.000
_cell.length_b   1.000
_cell.length_c   1.000
_cell.angle_alpha   90.00
_cell.angle_beta   90.00
_cell.angle_gamma   90.00
#
_symmetry.space_group_name_H-M   'P 1'
#
loop_
_entity.id
_entity.type
_entity.pdbx_description
1 polymer ?
#
loop_
_entity_poly.entity_id
_entity_poly.type
_entity_poly.pdbx_seq_one_letter_code
_entity_poly.pdbx_strand_id
1 'polypeptide(L)'
;MFPNSARTFCIALVIASLATPPQLALAQAPSNPTSPTAGKTSITVTTQADEWDDDTKPASANTKCSLREALQAAYTGGNRGCGANKHTFTEYDIKFFASGTFKLTREEDLPHLGGDKIFNMDSWGVEIDGGSKASTARHYGIFQIVGATLNLKNLVLKNGSRPGGGAIWIRGGGSVVTAYKVKFKDNDAAADETLAQTGGAILGETGTLTVTESVFENNVALAEGGAVAAPASAIFIAPSSSATRGGGWGHARPRANHVSSASHRERVQTKPGPPHPV
;
A
#
# COMPACT_ATOMS: atom_id res chain seq x y z
N MET A 1 -106.08 -24.86 36.00
CA MET A 1 -104.65 -24.52 36.15
C MET A 1 -103.86 -25.53 35.33
N PHE A 2 -103.31 -25.11 34.19
CA PHE A 2 -102.47 -25.95 33.32
C PHE A 2 -101.12 -26.24 34.01
N PRO A 3 -100.53 -27.41 33.78
CA PRO A 3 -99.11 -27.51 33.50
C PRO A 3 -98.89 -28.04 32.07
N ASN A 4 -98.21 -27.23 31.26
CA ASN A 4 -97.83 -27.54 29.88
C ASN A 4 -96.56 -28.40 29.86
N SER A 5 -96.62 -29.52 29.12
CA SER A 5 -95.48 -30.36 28.79
C SER A 5 -94.61 -29.70 27.71
N ALA A 6 -93.34 -29.42 28.00
CA ALA A 6 -92.38 -28.99 26.99
C ALA A 6 -91.73 -30.23 26.34
N ARG A 7 -91.91 -30.35 25.02
CA ARG A 7 -91.32 -31.40 24.18
C ARG A 7 -89.89 -31.00 23.75
N THR A 8 -89.01 -31.99 23.84
CA THR A 8 -87.62 -32.04 23.40
C THR A 8 -87.44 -31.66 21.92
N PHE A 9 -86.52 -30.75 21.63
CA PHE A 9 -85.97 -30.50 20.29
C PHE A 9 -84.47 -30.76 20.32
N CYS A 10 -84.03 -31.78 19.56
CA CYS A 10 -82.62 -32.09 19.35
C CYS A 10 -82.01 -31.08 18.37
N ILE A 11 -80.95 -30.38 18.78
CA ILE A 11 -80.12 -29.57 17.88
C ILE A 11 -78.79 -30.30 17.69
N ALA A 12 -78.50 -30.64 16.44
CA ALA A 12 -77.26 -31.29 16.01
C ALA A 12 -76.05 -30.36 16.20
N LEU A 13 -75.01 -30.91 16.84
CA LEU A 13 -73.73 -30.25 17.07
C LEU A 13 -72.89 -30.31 15.78
N VAL A 14 -72.68 -29.17 15.12
CA VAL A 14 -71.74 -29.04 14.00
C VAL A 14 -70.34 -28.80 14.56
N ILE A 15 -69.45 -29.77 14.38
CA ILE A 15 -68.02 -29.68 14.76
C ILE A 15 -67.29 -28.94 13.64
N ALA A 16 -66.92 -27.68 13.87
CA ALA A 16 -66.02 -26.94 12.99
C ALA A 16 -64.56 -27.24 13.37
N SER A 17 -63.87 -27.97 12.49
CA SER A 17 -62.43 -28.23 12.58
C SER A 17 -61.66 -26.95 12.25
N LEU A 18 -60.93 -26.39 13.23
CA LEU A 18 -60.01 -25.28 13.01
C LEU A 18 -58.68 -25.86 12.50
N ALA A 19 -58.46 -25.80 11.20
CA ALA A 19 -57.15 -26.06 10.60
C ALA A 19 -56.20 -24.91 10.97
N THR A 20 -55.09 -25.25 11.62
CA THR A 20 -53.98 -24.32 11.89
C THR A 20 -53.27 -23.99 10.58
N PRO A 21 -52.94 -22.71 10.29
CA PRO A 21 -52.18 -22.36 9.10
C PRO A 21 -50.73 -22.87 9.22
N PRO A 22 -50.09 -23.28 8.10
CA PRO A 22 -48.71 -23.76 8.12
C PRO A 22 -47.77 -22.62 8.50
N GLN A 23 -47.01 -22.83 9.57
CA GLN A 23 -45.97 -21.90 10.02
C GLN A 23 -44.80 -21.97 9.03
N LEU A 24 -44.55 -20.88 8.28
CA LEU A 24 -43.33 -20.73 7.50
C LEU A 24 -42.13 -20.86 8.43
N ALA A 25 -41.39 -21.96 8.31
CA ALA A 25 -40.08 -22.08 8.92
C ALA A 25 -39.16 -21.04 8.25
N LEU A 26 -38.69 -20.04 9.02
CA LEU A 26 -37.57 -19.23 8.58
C LEU A 26 -36.39 -20.17 8.38
N ALA A 27 -35.97 -20.35 7.12
CA ALA A 27 -34.69 -20.96 6.81
C ALA A 27 -33.61 -20.15 7.54
N GLN A 28 -32.88 -20.80 8.45
CA GLN A 28 -31.69 -20.21 9.05
C GLN A 28 -30.73 -19.86 7.91
N ALA A 29 -30.31 -18.60 7.85
CA ALA A 29 -29.27 -18.17 6.94
C ALA A 29 -28.06 -19.11 7.11
N PRO A 30 -27.44 -19.61 6.02
CA PRO A 30 -26.24 -20.42 6.13
C PRO A 30 -25.23 -19.65 6.98
N SER A 31 -24.74 -20.28 8.05
CA SER A 31 -23.69 -19.68 8.87
C SER A 31 -22.52 -19.39 7.95
N ASN A 32 -22.21 -18.11 7.75
CA ASN A 32 -20.97 -17.69 7.10
C ASN A 32 -19.84 -18.50 7.73
N PRO A 33 -18.96 -19.16 6.94
CA PRO A 33 -17.76 -19.72 7.52
C PRO A 33 -17.06 -18.58 8.26
N THR A 34 -16.84 -18.75 9.55
CA THR A 34 -16.03 -17.85 10.36
C THR A 34 -14.63 -17.85 9.73
N SER A 35 -14.43 -16.94 8.78
CA SER A 35 -13.11 -16.49 8.39
C SER A 35 -12.44 -16.08 9.70
N PRO A 36 -11.26 -16.61 10.04
CA PRO A 36 -10.57 -16.15 11.23
C PRO A 36 -10.44 -14.64 11.05
N THR A 37 -10.97 -13.86 11.98
CA THR A 37 -10.75 -12.41 12.03
C THR A 37 -9.26 -12.23 12.23
N ALA A 38 -8.50 -12.27 11.14
CA ALA A 38 -7.08 -12.05 11.16
C ALA A 38 -6.91 -10.64 11.71
N GLY A 39 -6.30 -10.58 12.88
CA GLY A 39 -6.26 -9.36 13.66
C GLY A 39 -5.26 -8.37 13.08
N LYS A 40 -5.06 -7.31 13.85
CA LYS A 40 -3.96 -6.37 13.68
C LYS A 40 -2.77 -6.76 14.56
N THR A 41 -1.55 -6.57 14.07
CA THR A 41 -0.32 -6.75 14.85
C THR A 41 0.70 -5.65 14.57
N SER A 42 1.71 -5.53 15.43
CA SER A 42 2.89 -4.70 15.15
C SER A 42 4.14 -5.57 15.02
N ILE A 43 5.04 -5.15 14.14
CA ILE A 43 6.41 -5.65 14.01
C ILE A 43 7.34 -4.46 14.16
N THR A 44 8.33 -4.56 15.05
CA THR A 44 9.30 -3.48 15.25
C THR A 44 10.60 -3.84 14.55
N VAL A 45 10.99 -3.04 13.56
CA VAL A 45 12.32 -3.04 12.96
C VAL A 45 13.29 -2.50 13.99
N THR A 46 14.26 -3.30 14.41
CA THR A 46 15.22 -2.99 15.50
C THR A 46 16.65 -2.81 15.00
N THR A 47 16.88 -2.86 13.68
CA THR A 47 18.16 -2.51 13.05
C THR A 47 17.97 -1.71 11.78
N GLN A 48 18.95 -0.85 11.48
CA GLN A 48 19.07 -0.15 10.20
C GLN A 48 19.80 -0.99 9.14
N ALA A 49 20.44 -2.08 9.54
CA ALA A 49 21.10 -3.01 8.63
C ALA A 49 20.06 -3.82 7.84
N ASP A 50 20.35 -4.07 6.56
CA ASP A 50 19.55 -4.97 5.71
C ASP A 50 20.02 -6.41 5.88
N GLU A 51 19.47 -7.06 6.90
CA GLU A 51 19.76 -8.43 7.28
C GLU A 51 18.74 -9.40 6.67
N TRP A 52 19.16 -10.64 6.46
CA TRP A 52 18.32 -11.75 6.04
C TRP A 52 18.82 -13.02 6.71
N ASP A 53 18.10 -13.50 7.71
CA ASP A 53 18.30 -14.85 8.22
C ASP A 53 17.76 -15.90 7.23
N ASP A 54 18.60 -16.90 6.95
CA ASP A 54 18.23 -18.10 6.21
C ASP A 54 17.45 -19.05 7.14
N ASP A 55 16.20 -19.38 6.79
CA ASP A 55 15.32 -20.26 7.58
C ASP A 55 15.93 -21.65 7.83
N THR A 56 16.91 -22.09 7.01
CA THR A 56 17.60 -23.37 7.14
C THR A 56 18.87 -23.30 8.00
N LYS A 57 19.33 -22.10 8.35
CA LYS A 57 20.47 -21.85 9.24
C LYS A 57 20.02 -20.87 10.32
N PRO A 58 19.58 -21.36 11.49
CA PRO A 58 19.13 -20.48 12.57
C PRO A 58 20.33 -19.76 13.19
N ALA A 59 20.87 -18.76 12.51
CA ALA A 59 21.85 -17.84 13.05
C ALA A 59 21.12 -16.89 14.00
N SER A 60 21.03 -17.33 15.26
CA SER A 60 20.74 -16.54 16.44
C SER A 60 19.27 -16.17 16.71
N ALA A 61 18.76 -16.63 17.85
CA ALA A 61 17.60 -16.03 18.51
C ALA A 61 17.91 -14.61 19.09
N ASN A 62 19.00 -13.99 18.62
CA ASN A 62 19.57 -12.74 19.10
C ASN A 62 19.84 -11.75 17.95
N THR A 63 19.40 -12.05 16.71
CA THR A 63 19.48 -11.11 15.58
C THR A 63 18.47 -10.00 15.77
N LYS A 64 18.82 -8.81 15.28
CA LYS A 64 17.89 -7.69 15.24
C LYS A 64 16.84 -7.98 14.15
N CYS A 65 15.80 -7.15 14.08
CA CYS A 65 14.78 -7.24 13.04
C CYS A 65 15.06 -6.17 11.99
N SER A 66 15.49 -6.56 10.80
CA SER A 66 15.60 -5.64 9.66
C SER A 66 14.22 -5.36 9.03
N LEU A 67 14.14 -4.34 8.17
CA LEU A 67 12.91 -4.08 7.40
C LEU A 67 12.54 -5.28 6.53
N ARG A 68 13.53 -5.91 5.90
CA ARG A 68 13.33 -7.07 5.02
C ARG A 68 12.73 -8.24 5.79
N GLU A 69 13.27 -8.48 6.96
CA GLU A 69 12.83 -9.54 7.86
C GLU A 69 11.45 -9.27 8.44
N ALA A 70 11.14 -8.00 8.73
CA ALA A 70 9.81 -7.59 9.18
C ALA A 70 8.73 -7.90 8.13
N LEU A 71 9.02 -7.63 6.86
CA LEU A 71 8.11 -7.97 5.75
C LEU A 71 8.02 -9.47 5.53
N GLN A 72 9.14 -10.20 5.64
CA GLN A 72 9.15 -11.67 5.53
C GLN A 72 8.30 -12.32 6.63
N ALA A 73 8.37 -11.82 7.86
CA ALA A 73 7.60 -12.31 8.99
C ALA A 73 6.07 -12.21 8.78
N ALA A 74 5.60 -11.31 7.92
CA ALA A 74 4.19 -11.20 7.53
C ALA A 74 3.70 -12.33 6.61
N TYR A 75 4.61 -13.18 6.08
CA TYR A 75 4.28 -14.26 5.13
C TYR A 75 4.57 -15.67 5.64
N THR A 76 5.77 -15.93 6.15
CA THR A 76 6.24 -17.32 6.35
C THR A 76 6.38 -17.74 7.81
N GLY A 77 5.99 -16.88 8.75
CA GLY A 77 5.83 -17.28 10.16
C GLY A 77 7.03 -17.07 11.08
N GLY A 78 8.07 -16.37 10.62
CA GLY A 78 8.98 -15.66 11.50
C GLY A 78 10.41 -15.60 10.98
N ASN A 79 10.96 -14.39 10.99
CA ASN A 79 12.39 -14.17 11.13
C ASN A 79 12.70 -13.96 12.62
N ARG A 80 13.79 -14.57 13.13
CA ARG A 80 14.12 -14.63 14.57
C ARG A 80 14.75 -13.35 15.17
N GLY A 81 14.46 -12.17 14.62
CA GLY A 81 14.49 -10.88 15.34
C GLY A 81 13.14 -10.16 15.42
N CYS A 82 12.18 -10.53 14.56
CA CYS A 82 10.92 -9.80 14.34
C CYS A 82 9.70 -10.36 15.09
N GLY A 83 9.87 -11.47 15.80
CA GLY A 83 8.84 -12.17 16.55
C GLY A 83 8.17 -13.31 15.76
N ALA A 84 7.78 -14.36 16.48
CA ALA A 84 7.21 -15.57 15.90
C ALA A 84 5.75 -15.39 15.44
N ASN A 85 5.33 -16.20 14.47
CA ASN A 85 3.93 -16.38 14.07
C ASN A 85 3.20 -15.10 13.63
N LYS A 86 3.94 -14.12 13.07
CA LYS A 86 3.34 -12.86 12.61
C LYS A 86 2.52 -13.00 11.33
N HIS A 87 2.75 -14.03 10.52
CA HIS A 87 2.08 -14.21 9.22
C HIS A 87 0.55 -14.43 9.23
N THR A 88 -0.06 -14.75 10.38
CA THR A 88 -1.50 -15.05 10.49
C THR A 88 -2.38 -13.80 10.56
N PHE A 89 -1.78 -12.62 10.72
CA PHE A 89 -2.50 -11.35 10.76
C PHE A 89 -2.75 -10.82 9.34
N THR A 90 -3.74 -9.96 9.20
CA THR A 90 -4.03 -9.24 7.94
C THR A 90 -3.63 -7.79 8.00
N GLU A 91 -3.47 -7.20 9.19
CA GLU A 91 -2.99 -5.82 9.33
C GLU A 91 -1.69 -5.76 10.16
N TYR A 92 -0.70 -5.05 9.63
CA TYR A 92 0.64 -4.93 10.18
C TYR A 92 1.03 -3.46 10.33
N ASP A 93 1.28 -3.04 11.56
CA ASP A 93 2.00 -1.80 11.83
C ASP A 93 3.50 -2.10 11.88
N ILE A 94 4.24 -1.67 10.85
CA ILE A 94 5.69 -1.76 10.81
C ILE A 94 6.27 -0.51 11.50
N LYS A 95 6.86 -0.72 12.67
CA LYS A 95 7.42 0.33 13.52
C LYS A 95 8.93 0.34 13.41
N PHE A 96 9.53 1.52 13.39
CA PHE A 96 10.99 1.67 13.39
C PHE A 96 11.46 2.06 14.79
N PHE A 97 12.51 1.41 15.30
CA PHE A 97 13.01 1.66 16.65
C PHE A 97 13.58 3.07 16.85
N ALA A 98 14.05 3.70 15.78
CA ALA A 98 14.65 5.02 15.79
C ALA A 98 14.54 5.67 14.40
N SER A 99 14.75 6.98 14.35
CA SER A 99 14.98 7.71 13.11
C SER A 99 16.32 7.32 12.46
N GLY A 100 16.47 7.69 11.20
CA GLY A 100 17.67 7.48 10.40
C GLY A 100 17.42 6.60 9.18
N THR A 101 18.50 6.15 8.56
CA THR A 101 18.46 5.49 7.25
C THR A 101 18.48 3.97 7.39
N PHE A 102 17.43 3.32 6.90
CA PHE A 102 17.28 1.88 6.76
C PHE A 102 17.64 1.52 5.31
N LYS A 103 18.92 1.19 5.09
CA LYS A 103 19.46 1.02 3.74
C LYS A 103 19.41 -0.42 3.29
N LEU A 104 18.74 -0.68 2.17
CA LEU A 104 18.70 -1.96 1.49
C LEU A 104 20.04 -2.22 0.77
N THR A 105 20.93 -2.97 1.41
CA THR A 105 22.26 -3.27 0.89
C THR A 105 22.34 -4.55 0.08
N ARG A 106 21.38 -5.46 0.29
CA ARG A 106 21.32 -6.75 -0.40
C ARG A 106 20.76 -6.63 -1.80
N GLU A 107 21.19 -7.50 -2.72
CA GLU A 107 20.70 -7.45 -4.11
C GLU A 107 19.27 -7.98 -4.22
N GLU A 108 18.88 -8.93 -3.37
CA GLU A 108 17.57 -9.54 -3.42
C GLU A 108 16.43 -8.52 -3.20
N ASP A 109 15.29 -8.74 -3.87
CA ASP A 109 14.08 -7.95 -3.70
C ASP A 109 13.54 -8.06 -2.26
N LEU A 110 12.95 -6.97 -1.76
CA LEU A 110 12.11 -7.09 -0.57
C LEU A 110 10.93 -8.04 -0.88
N PRO A 111 10.43 -8.79 0.13
CA PRO A 111 9.19 -9.53 -0.03
C PRO A 111 8.08 -8.61 -0.57
N HIS A 112 7.39 -9.04 -1.62
CA HIS A 112 6.26 -8.28 -2.17
C HIS A 112 5.17 -8.11 -1.11
N LEU A 113 4.41 -7.02 -1.18
CA LEU A 113 3.25 -6.79 -0.31
C LEU A 113 2.00 -7.32 -1.03
N GLY A 114 1.31 -8.31 -0.47
CA GLY A 114 0.21 -9.04 -1.11
C GLY A 114 -0.64 -9.86 -0.14
N GLY A 115 -1.54 -10.67 -0.69
CA GLY A 115 -2.40 -11.57 0.09
C GLY A 115 -3.51 -10.86 0.88
N ASP A 116 -4.06 -9.78 0.33
CA ASP A 116 -5.09 -8.93 0.95
C ASP A 116 -4.69 -8.36 2.32
N LYS A 117 -3.37 -8.26 2.57
CA LYS A 117 -2.80 -7.69 3.79
C LYS A 117 -2.72 -6.17 3.71
N ILE A 118 -2.71 -5.54 4.88
CA ILE A 118 -2.56 -4.10 5.09
C ILE A 118 -1.25 -3.86 5.83
N PHE A 119 -0.40 -2.99 5.28
CA PHE A 119 0.87 -2.60 5.86
C PHE A 119 0.84 -1.10 6.15
N ASN A 120 1.05 -0.72 7.41
CA ASN A 120 1.10 0.66 7.86
C ASN A 120 2.52 1.02 8.29
N MET A 121 3.05 2.11 7.75
CA MET A 121 4.35 2.67 8.12
C MET A 121 4.18 4.18 8.35
N ASP A 122 4.25 4.61 9.61
CA ASP A 122 4.17 6.03 10.00
C ASP A 122 5.34 6.36 10.92
N SER A 123 6.36 7.07 10.42
CA SER A 123 7.55 7.36 11.24
C SER A 123 8.36 8.56 10.75
N TRP A 124 8.32 9.65 11.52
CA TRP A 124 9.13 10.84 11.29
C TRP A 124 10.63 10.56 11.38
N GLY A 125 11.38 11.08 10.41
CA GLY A 125 12.84 10.98 10.38
C GLY A 125 13.36 9.61 9.94
N VAL A 126 12.49 8.70 9.51
CA VAL A 126 12.87 7.43 8.89
C VAL A 126 13.09 7.63 7.39
N GLU A 127 14.21 7.14 6.89
CA GLU A 127 14.51 7.06 5.47
C GLU A 127 14.72 5.60 5.07
N ILE A 128 13.92 5.10 4.14
CA ILE A 128 14.11 3.79 3.51
C ILE A 128 14.90 4.04 2.23
N ASP A 129 16.14 3.56 2.21
CA ASP A 129 17.11 3.80 1.14
C ASP A 129 17.27 2.54 0.30
N GLY A 130 16.78 2.57 -0.93
CA GLY A 130 16.91 1.48 -1.90
C GLY A 130 18.35 1.24 -2.35
N GLY A 131 19.31 2.09 -1.99
CA GLY A 131 20.73 1.87 -2.26
C GLY A 131 21.14 1.95 -3.74
N SER A 132 20.26 2.46 -4.62
CA SER A 132 20.49 2.60 -6.07
C SER A 132 20.98 1.32 -6.74
N LYS A 133 20.47 0.17 -6.28
CA LYS A 133 20.85 -1.13 -6.87
C LYS A 133 20.40 -1.19 -8.32
N ALA A 134 21.25 -1.75 -9.17
CA ALA A 134 20.91 -1.93 -10.58
C ALA A 134 19.63 -2.77 -10.72
N SER A 135 18.83 -2.48 -11.74
CA SER A 135 17.60 -3.20 -12.07
C SER A 135 17.81 -4.70 -12.35
N THR A 136 19.03 -5.11 -12.69
CA THR A 136 19.44 -6.51 -12.86
C THR A 136 19.66 -7.25 -11.55
N ALA A 137 19.80 -6.51 -10.45
CA ALA A 137 20.05 -7.04 -9.13
C ALA A 137 18.79 -6.99 -8.26
N ARG A 138 18.09 -5.84 -8.25
CA ARG A 138 16.78 -5.67 -7.59
C ARG A 138 15.70 -5.25 -8.60
N HIS A 139 14.78 -6.16 -8.90
CA HIS A 139 13.79 -6.03 -9.96
C HIS A 139 12.54 -5.25 -9.55
N TYR A 140 12.28 -5.11 -8.25
CA TYR A 140 11.03 -4.59 -7.71
C TYR A 140 11.11 -3.17 -7.11
N GLY A 141 12.25 -2.50 -7.28
CA GLY A 141 12.48 -1.22 -6.64
C GLY A 141 12.58 -1.39 -5.13
N ILE A 142 11.96 -0.51 -4.34
CA ILE A 142 11.88 -0.69 -2.89
C ILE A 142 10.69 -1.60 -2.55
N PHE A 143 9.49 -1.24 -2.98
CA PHE A 143 8.26 -2.00 -2.69
C PHE A 143 7.53 -2.41 -3.96
N GLN A 144 7.17 -3.69 -4.04
CA GLN A 144 6.17 -4.19 -4.98
C GLN A 144 4.87 -4.47 -4.23
N ILE A 145 3.74 -4.02 -4.78
CA ILE A 145 2.40 -4.22 -4.23
C ILE A 145 1.59 -5.08 -5.21
N VAL A 146 1.08 -6.22 -4.73
CA VAL A 146 0.34 -7.23 -5.48
C VAL A 146 -0.87 -7.72 -4.66
N GLY A 147 -2.01 -7.01 -4.76
CA GLY A 147 -3.21 -7.32 -4.01
C GLY A 147 -3.06 -7.08 -2.51
N ALA A 148 -2.47 -5.94 -2.13
CA ALA A 148 -2.36 -5.51 -0.74
C ALA A 148 -2.59 -4.01 -0.61
N THR A 149 -2.76 -3.55 0.62
CA THR A 149 -2.78 -2.13 0.96
C THR A 149 -1.46 -1.72 1.61
N LEU A 150 -0.82 -0.67 1.10
CA LEU A 150 0.33 -0.02 1.72
C LEU A 150 -0.02 1.42 2.08
N ASN A 151 0.05 1.73 3.38
CA ASN A 151 -0.15 3.06 3.93
C ASN A 151 1.19 3.61 4.44
N LEU A 152 1.71 4.62 3.76
CA LEU A 152 2.95 5.31 4.09
C LEU A 152 2.66 6.69 4.64
N LYS A 153 3.36 7.06 5.72
CA LYS A 153 3.19 8.36 6.35
C LYS A 153 4.48 8.90 6.99
N ASN A 154 4.74 10.19 6.82
CA ASN A 154 5.82 10.95 7.49
C ASN A 154 7.26 10.41 7.28
N LEU A 155 7.54 9.71 6.17
CA LEU A 155 8.84 9.06 5.94
C LEU A 155 9.44 9.41 4.57
N VAL A 156 10.69 9.03 4.35
CA VAL A 156 11.39 9.20 3.06
C VAL A 156 11.59 7.84 2.39
N LEU A 157 11.23 7.74 1.10
CA LEU A 157 11.66 6.65 0.21
C LEU A 157 12.66 7.22 -0.79
N LYS A 158 13.88 6.69 -0.80
CA LYS A 158 14.94 7.22 -1.66
C LYS A 158 15.79 6.17 -2.34
N ASN A 159 16.47 6.58 -3.41
CA ASN A 159 17.45 5.75 -4.13
C ASN A 159 16.90 4.39 -4.57
N GLY A 160 15.58 4.31 -4.81
CA GLY A 160 14.98 3.16 -5.47
C GLY A 160 15.30 3.19 -6.96
N SER A 161 15.59 2.03 -7.55
CA SER A 161 15.95 1.92 -8.96
C SER A 161 15.32 0.67 -9.55
N ARG A 162 14.52 0.85 -10.61
CA ARG A 162 13.78 -0.20 -11.32
C ARG A 162 13.45 0.30 -12.73
N PRO A 163 13.24 -0.55 -13.75
CA PRO A 163 12.67 -0.14 -15.03
C PRO A 163 11.20 0.25 -14.88
N GLY A 164 11.00 1.47 -14.38
CA GLY A 164 9.74 2.07 -13.94
C GLY A 164 9.43 1.81 -12.46
N GLY A 165 8.93 2.81 -11.75
CA GLY A 165 8.56 2.69 -10.33
C GLY A 165 9.74 2.39 -9.41
N GLY A 166 10.79 3.22 -9.45
CA GLY A 166 12.03 2.99 -8.70
C GLY A 166 11.82 2.77 -7.20
N ALA A 167 10.89 3.51 -6.57
CA ALA A 167 10.50 3.29 -5.18
C ALA A 167 9.36 2.28 -5.05
N ILE A 168 8.25 2.49 -5.77
CA ILE A 168 7.04 1.67 -5.62
C ILE A 168 6.54 1.20 -6.99
N TRP A 169 6.32 -0.10 -7.10
CA TRP A 169 5.62 -0.72 -8.22
C TRP A 169 4.28 -1.31 -7.76
N ILE A 170 3.19 -0.84 -8.34
CA ILE A 170 1.82 -1.25 -8.02
C ILE A 170 1.27 -2.09 -9.17
N ARG A 171 0.94 -3.36 -8.89
CA ARG A 171 0.34 -4.29 -9.85
C ARG A 171 -0.76 -5.11 -9.19
N GLY A 172 -1.69 -5.67 -9.95
CA GLY A 172 -2.88 -6.35 -9.43
C GLY A 172 -4.03 -5.38 -9.10
N GLY A 173 -5.26 -5.76 -9.46
CA GLY A 173 -6.42 -4.88 -9.34
C GLY A 173 -6.82 -4.50 -7.91
N GLY A 174 -6.48 -5.33 -6.93
CA GLY A 174 -6.76 -5.09 -5.50
C GLY A 174 -5.68 -4.29 -4.76
N SER A 175 -4.63 -3.83 -5.45
CA SER A 175 -3.55 -3.08 -4.81
C SER A 175 -3.97 -1.65 -4.49
N VAL A 176 -3.68 -1.19 -3.27
CA VAL A 176 -3.96 0.17 -2.81
C VAL A 176 -2.71 0.74 -2.17
N VAL A 177 -2.31 1.94 -2.58
CA VAL A 177 -1.21 2.68 -1.97
C VAL A 177 -1.70 4.06 -1.54
N THR A 178 -1.49 4.40 -0.27
CA THR A 178 -1.70 5.75 0.27
C THR A 178 -0.38 6.30 0.77
N ALA A 179 0.03 7.46 0.28
CA ALA A 179 1.24 8.16 0.73
C ALA A 179 0.86 9.55 1.25
N TYR A 180 1.03 9.79 2.55
CA TYR A 180 0.73 11.08 3.19
C TYR A 180 2.00 11.68 3.83
N LYS A 181 2.42 12.89 3.44
CA LYS A 181 3.67 13.47 3.95
C LYS A 181 4.89 12.57 3.72
N VAL A 182 4.93 11.94 2.56
CA VAL A 182 6.05 11.08 2.16
C VAL A 182 6.95 11.87 1.22
N LYS A 183 8.27 11.72 1.39
CA LYS A 183 9.24 12.27 0.44
C LYS A 183 9.80 11.15 -0.42
N PHE A 184 9.58 11.23 -1.72
CA PHE A 184 10.21 10.39 -2.73
C PHE A 184 11.41 11.13 -3.30
N LYS A 185 12.63 10.65 -3.01
CA LYS A 185 13.86 11.36 -3.35
C LYS A 185 14.82 10.51 -4.17
N ASP A 186 15.39 11.05 -5.24
CA ASP A 186 16.47 10.42 -5.99
C ASP A 186 16.12 8.98 -6.47
N ASN A 187 14.84 8.71 -6.76
CA ASN A 187 14.41 7.42 -7.31
C ASN A 187 14.44 7.45 -8.84
N ASP A 188 14.86 6.36 -9.45
CA ASP A 188 15.12 6.29 -10.88
C ASP A 188 14.37 5.14 -11.56
N ALA A 189 13.74 5.46 -12.69
CA ALA A 189 13.29 4.48 -13.66
C ALA A 189 14.47 4.03 -14.54
N ALA A 190 15.37 3.21 -13.96
CA ALA A 190 16.57 2.74 -14.63
C ALA A 190 16.27 2.05 -15.97
N ALA A 191 17.14 2.27 -16.95
CA ALA A 191 16.97 1.70 -18.28
C ALA A 191 17.03 0.17 -18.23
N ASP A 192 15.97 -0.46 -18.71
CA ASP A 192 15.97 -1.83 -19.22
C ASP A 192 15.27 -1.81 -20.58
N GLU A 193 15.66 -2.71 -21.46
CA GLU A 193 15.09 -2.86 -22.80
C GLU A 193 13.65 -3.38 -22.77
N THR A 194 13.18 -3.88 -21.61
CA THR A 194 11.91 -4.62 -21.50
C THR A 194 10.70 -3.80 -21.04
N LEU A 195 10.88 -2.67 -20.35
CA LEU A 195 9.79 -1.89 -19.77
C LEU A 195 9.87 -0.41 -20.16
N ALA A 196 8.70 0.20 -20.37
CA ALA A 196 8.58 1.64 -20.56
C ALA A 196 9.08 2.34 -19.29
N GLN A 197 10.21 3.05 -19.42
CA GLN A 197 10.97 3.72 -18.36
C GLN A 197 10.18 4.91 -17.80
N THR A 198 9.13 4.60 -17.04
CA THR A 198 8.07 5.52 -16.64
C THR A 198 7.88 5.54 -15.14
N GLY A 199 7.50 6.68 -14.56
CA GLY A 199 7.24 6.74 -13.12
C GLY A 199 8.51 6.58 -12.28
N GLY A 200 9.43 7.54 -12.32
CA GLY A 200 10.75 7.43 -11.67
C GLY A 200 10.71 7.01 -10.20
N ALA A 201 9.72 7.48 -9.44
CA ALA A 201 9.44 7.01 -8.09
C ALA A 201 8.36 5.93 -8.06
N ILE A 202 7.21 6.16 -8.70
CA ILE A 202 6.05 5.27 -8.59
C ILE A 202 5.54 4.89 -9.97
N LEU A 203 5.37 3.59 -10.20
CA LEU A 203 4.65 3.05 -11.35
C LEU A 203 3.45 2.25 -10.84
N GLY A 204 2.25 2.66 -11.22
CA GLY A 204 1.05 1.84 -11.13
C GLY A 204 0.67 1.31 -12.50
N GLU A 205 0.59 -0.01 -12.65
CA GLU A 205 0.00 -0.66 -13.82
C GLU A 205 -1.51 -0.83 -13.63
N THR A 206 -1.91 -1.16 -12.40
CA THR A 206 -3.30 -1.34 -11.97
C THR A 206 -3.42 -0.94 -10.49
N GLY A 207 -4.65 -0.92 -9.96
CA GLY A 207 -4.91 -0.60 -8.55
C GLY A 207 -5.10 0.90 -8.30
N THR A 208 -4.99 1.30 -7.03
CA THR A 208 -5.33 2.65 -6.56
C THR A 208 -4.13 3.34 -5.92
N LEU A 209 -3.87 4.60 -6.30
CA LEU A 209 -2.82 5.43 -5.72
C LEU A 209 -3.39 6.76 -5.19
N THR A 210 -3.21 7.02 -3.90
CA THR A 210 -3.52 8.31 -3.27
C THR A 210 -2.25 8.92 -2.71
N VAL A 211 -1.94 10.15 -3.07
CA VAL A 211 -0.70 10.84 -2.65
C VAL A 211 -1.03 12.24 -2.16
N THR A 212 -0.87 12.50 -0.87
CA THR A 212 -1.26 13.78 -0.27
C THR A 212 -0.11 14.37 0.53
N GLU A 213 0.02 15.70 0.49
CA GLU A 213 1.07 16.46 1.20
C GLU A 213 2.49 15.92 1.03
N SER A 214 2.79 15.29 -0.11
CA SER A 214 4.03 14.56 -0.34
C SER A 214 4.98 15.35 -1.25
N VAL A 215 6.26 14.97 -1.26
CA VAL A 215 7.31 15.67 -2.01
C VAL A 215 8.00 14.69 -2.95
N PHE A 216 8.13 15.05 -4.22
CA PHE A 216 8.90 14.31 -5.22
C PHE A 216 10.10 15.14 -5.63
N GLU A 217 11.31 14.71 -5.26
CA GLU A 217 12.55 15.44 -5.49
C GLU A 217 13.55 14.58 -6.26
N ASN A 218 14.08 15.09 -7.36
CA ASN A 218 15.11 14.45 -8.18
C ASN A 218 14.79 13.03 -8.64
N ASN A 219 13.51 12.68 -8.75
CA ASN A 219 13.13 11.41 -9.36
C ASN A 219 13.30 11.49 -10.88
N VAL A 220 13.76 10.41 -11.50
CA VAL A 220 14.16 10.36 -12.92
C VAL A 220 13.33 9.31 -13.65
N ALA A 221 12.76 9.69 -14.80
CA ALA A 221 12.24 8.72 -15.77
C ALA A 221 12.64 9.13 -17.20
N LEU A 222 12.85 8.15 -18.06
CA LEU A 222 13.37 8.37 -19.41
C LEU A 222 12.27 8.51 -20.48
N ALA A 223 11.07 7.96 -20.25
CA ALA A 223 9.97 7.97 -21.21
C ALA A 223 8.82 8.93 -20.83
N GLU A 224 8.02 8.60 -19.81
CA GLU A 224 6.83 9.36 -19.37
C GLU A 224 6.66 9.37 -17.84
N GLY A 225 5.96 10.37 -17.30
CA GLY A 225 5.60 10.43 -15.87
C GLY A 225 6.81 10.51 -14.94
N GLY A 226 7.64 11.56 -15.06
CA GLY A 226 8.98 11.61 -14.48
C GLY A 226 9.07 11.21 -12.99
N ALA A 227 8.08 11.56 -12.17
CA ALA A 227 7.98 11.03 -10.80
C ALA A 227 6.99 9.86 -10.68
N VAL A 228 5.81 9.98 -11.28
CA VAL A 228 4.72 9.01 -11.13
C VAL A 228 4.06 8.76 -12.48
N ALA A 229 3.81 7.48 -12.77
CA ALA A 229 2.96 6.99 -13.85
C ALA A 229 1.93 6.03 -13.24
N ALA A 230 0.64 6.24 -13.46
CA ALA A 230 -0.43 5.34 -12.96
C ALA A 230 -1.66 5.38 -13.88
N PRO A 231 -2.56 4.36 -13.84
CA PRO A 231 -3.78 4.37 -14.64
C PRO A 231 -4.71 5.53 -14.25
N ALA A 232 -5.52 5.99 -15.21
CA ALA A 232 -6.38 7.16 -15.10
C ALA A 232 -7.44 7.10 -13.97
N SER A 233 -7.73 5.92 -13.43
CA SER A 233 -8.81 5.67 -12.47
C SER A 233 -8.48 6.01 -11.01
N ALA A 234 -7.23 6.34 -10.65
CA ALA A 234 -6.88 6.47 -9.24
C ALA A 234 -5.61 7.28 -8.96
N ILE A 235 -5.67 8.58 -9.21
CA ILE A 235 -4.65 9.52 -8.74
C ILE A 235 -5.36 10.71 -8.07
N PHE A 236 -5.27 10.79 -6.74
CA PHE A 236 -5.60 12.02 -6.00
C PHE A 236 -4.29 12.60 -5.44
N ILE A 237 -3.86 13.73 -6.02
CA ILE A 237 -2.66 14.46 -5.59
C ILE A 237 -3.05 15.84 -5.08
N ALA A 238 -2.96 16.06 -3.77
CA ALA A 238 -3.28 17.36 -3.16
C ALA A 238 -2.54 17.59 -1.84
N PRO A 239 -2.19 18.84 -1.51
CA PRO A 239 -1.16 19.63 -2.18
C PRO A 239 0.23 18.96 -2.06
N SER A 240 0.80 18.47 -3.17
CA SER A 240 2.14 17.86 -3.22
C SER A 240 3.08 18.67 -4.13
N SER A 241 4.39 18.68 -3.86
CA SER A 241 5.38 19.36 -4.69
C SER A 241 6.23 18.37 -5.50
N SER A 242 6.63 18.77 -6.72
CA SER A 242 7.44 17.93 -7.60
C SER A 242 8.53 18.75 -8.30
N ALA A 243 9.76 18.26 -8.19
CA ALA A 243 10.96 18.75 -8.86
C ALA A 243 11.73 17.56 -9.44
N THR A 244 11.35 17.11 -10.65
CA THR A 244 11.90 15.91 -11.32
C THR A 244 12.67 16.24 -12.60
N ARG A 245 13.53 15.32 -13.04
CA ARG A 245 14.18 15.36 -14.36
C ARG A 245 13.50 14.29 -15.24
N GLY A 246 12.98 14.65 -16.42
CA GLY A 246 12.31 13.70 -17.33
C GLY A 246 10.79 13.87 -17.52
N GLY A 247 10.25 15.05 -17.22
CA GLY A 247 8.81 15.33 -17.31
C GLY A 247 8.14 15.32 -15.94
N GLY A 248 7.09 16.12 -15.77
CA GLY A 248 6.28 16.08 -14.56
C GLY A 248 5.39 14.83 -14.50
N TRP A 249 4.29 14.95 -13.80
CA TRP A 249 3.22 13.95 -13.74
C TRP A 249 2.75 13.55 -15.14
N GLY A 250 2.72 12.25 -15.44
CA GLY A 250 2.32 11.71 -16.74
C GLY A 250 0.99 10.98 -16.62
N HIS A 251 -0.06 11.52 -17.25
CA HIS A 251 -1.28 10.77 -17.52
C HIS A 251 -1.08 9.96 -18.80
N ALA A 252 -1.44 8.67 -18.79
CA ALA A 252 -1.82 8.00 -20.02
C ALA A 252 -3.07 8.75 -20.57
N ARG A 253 -2.90 9.52 -21.65
CA ARG A 253 -3.83 10.58 -22.13
C ARG A 253 -5.27 10.12 -22.44
N PRO A 254 -6.27 11.04 -22.60
CA PRO A 254 -6.21 12.51 -22.51
C PRO A 254 -7.24 13.19 -21.56
N ARG A 255 -6.83 14.37 -21.06
CA ARG A 255 -7.60 15.48 -20.43
C ARG A 255 -8.17 15.27 -19.02
N ALA A 256 -7.48 15.81 -18.00
CA ALA A 256 -8.02 16.83 -17.07
C ALA A 256 -6.99 17.25 -16.00
N ASN A 257 -6.98 18.55 -15.70
CA ASN A 257 -6.41 19.25 -14.55
C ASN A 257 -4.88 19.32 -14.36
N HIS A 258 -4.32 20.39 -14.93
CA HIS A 258 -3.04 20.99 -14.58
C HIS A 258 -2.92 21.26 -13.06
N VAL A 259 -1.90 20.71 -12.41
CA VAL A 259 -1.30 21.29 -11.20
C VAL A 259 0.09 21.76 -11.56
N SER A 260 0.32 23.07 -11.50
CA SER A 260 1.54 23.73 -11.95
C SER A 260 2.75 23.32 -11.11
N SER A 261 3.83 22.90 -11.78
CA SER A 261 5.16 22.82 -11.19
C SER A 261 5.72 24.22 -10.98
N ALA A 262 5.90 24.63 -9.72
CA ALA A 262 6.70 25.80 -9.40
C ALA A 262 8.17 25.39 -9.37
N SER A 263 8.86 25.49 -10.51
CA SER A 263 10.33 25.52 -10.54
C SER A 263 10.79 26.84 -9.93
N HIS A 264 11.16 26.85 -8.64
CA HIS A 264 11.90 27.97 -8.07
C HIS A 264 13.34 27.93 -8.62
N ARG A 265 13.55 28.50 -9.80
CA ARG A 265 14.88 28.98 -10.19
C ARG A 265 15.02 30.37 -9.60
N GLU A 266 15.78 30.48 -8.52
CA GLU A 266 16.30 31.75 -8.05
C GLU A 266 17.19 32.33 -9.17
N ARG A 267 16.61 33.21 -9.98
CA ARG A 267 17.35 33.97 -10.97
C ARG A 267 18.06 35.08 -10.20
N VAL A 268 19.32 34.85 -9.84
CA VAL A 268 20.23 35.93 -9.45
C VAL A 268 20.22 36.94 -10.59
N GLN A 269 19.53 38.07 -10.39
CA GLN A 269 19.61 39.20 -11.31
C GLN A 269 20.99 39.81 -11.17
N THR A 270 21.92 39.43 -12.04
CA THR A 270 23.13 40.22 -12.24
C THR A 270 22.73 41.51 -12.96
N LYS A 271 22.76 42.63 -12.24
CA LYS A 271 22.70 43.98 -12.84
C LYS A 271 23.83 44.11 -13.88
N PRO A 272 23.58 44.63 -15.08
CA PRO A 272 24.66 45.02 -15.98
C PRO A 272 25.44 46.19 -15.37
N GLY A 273 26.76 46.03 -15.30
CA GLY A 273 27.69 47.09 -14.87
C GLY A 273 27.75 48.24 -15.88
N PRO A 274 28.20 49.44 -15.46
CA PRO A 274 28.26 50.61 -16.33
C PRO A 274 29.35 50.44 -17.40
N PRO A 275 29.21 51.07 -18.59
CA PRO A 275 30.19 50.96 -19.65
C PRO A 275 31.49 51.68 -19.28
N HIS A 276 32.62 51.03 -19.60
CA HIS A 276 33.95 51.62 -19.47
C HIS A 276 34.14 52.79 -20.44
N PRO A 277 34.76 53.90 -20.01
CA PRO A 277 35.14 54.99 -20.91
C PRO A 277 36.39 54.61 -21.73
N VAL A 278 36.41 55.07 -22.98
CA VAL A 278 37.54 55.04 -23.92
C VAL A 278 38.59 56.08 -23.51
#